data_AF-A0A096PFA4-F1
#
_entry.id   AF-A0A096PFA4-F1
#
_cell.length_a   1.000
_cell.length_b   1.000
_cell.length_c   1.000
_cell.angle_alpha   90.00
_cell.angle_beta   90.00
_cell.angle_gamma   90.00
#
_symmetry.space_group_name_H-M   'P 1'
#
loop_
_entity.id
_entity.type
_entity.pdbx_description
1 polymer ?
#
loop_
_entity_poly.entity_id
_entity_poly.type
_entity_poly.pdbx_seq_one_letter_code
_entity_poly.pdbx_strand_id
1 'polypeptide(L)'
;MSVVVNIDYTSQSIYDLDLEDDEGFKRRLRSWCGLFVSIHQGSIYFLHQTAREFLLADLASPTTVSSELHWHHSITTRHAHAVLAELCVLYLNFLNSNVSLLTDMDEEAGHSVDRHPFLDYSAKIWGAHFRKASFIDDATIILFALRICDSGSKSYSVCFRIYWKTTGMSTTKYFTDLMLASYYGHRVIVKLLLEKGAEIEAKDSKHGRTPLSWAAENRHEAIVKLLLATEGVNVNSTDRNGQTPLWGAIGKGREAVVRLLLDKGADMETRDKQ
;
A
#
# COMPACT_ATOMS: atom_id res chain seq x y z
N MET A 1 -29.89 6.75 -17.61
CA MET A 1 -28.80 7.43 -18.34
C MET A 1 -27.48 7.11 -17.65
N SER A 2 -26.46 6.85 -18.45
CA SER A 2 -25.28 6.03 -18.13
C SER A 2 -24.06 6.87 -17.72
N VAL A 3 -23.29 6.35 -16.76
CA VAL A 3 -21.98 6.85 -16.35
C VAL A 3 -20.94 5.84 -16.82
N VAL A 4 -19.88 6.30 -17.48
CA VAL A 4 -18.79 5.45 -18.00
C VAL A 4 -17.53 5.72 -17.18
N VAL A 5 -16.91 4.67 -16.66
CA VAL A 5 -15.54 4.69 -16.12
C VAL A 5 -14.68 3.92 -17.10
N ASN A 6 -13.70 4.59 -17.72
CA ASN A 6 -12.78 3.95 -18.64
C ASN A 6 -11.64 3.28 -17.85
N ILE A 7 -11.54 1.96 -17.98
CA ILE A 7 -10.45 1.17 -17.40
C ILE A 7 -9.39 1.05 -18.50
N ASP A 8 -8.42 1.96 -18.50
CA ASP A 8 -7.35 1.94 -19.50
C ASP A 8 -6.45 0.70 -19.31
N TYR A 9 -6.40 -0.12 -20.35
CA TYR A 9 -5.60 -1.34 -20.45
C TYR A 9 -4.15 -1.03 -20.84
N THR A 10 -3.37 -0.41 -19.96
CA THR A 10 -1.91 -0.41 -20.14
C THR A 10 -1.15 -0.40 -18.82
N SER A 11 -0.93 -1.58 -18.25
CA SER A 11 0.36 -1.93 -17.66
C SER A 11 0.38 -3.42 -17.32
N GLN A 12 1.13 -4.20 -18.11
CA GLN A 12 1.48 -5.57 -17.75
C GLN A 12 2.30 -5.60 -16.45
N SER A 13 2.13 -6.71 -15.72
CA SER A 13 2.99 -7.23 -14.63
C SER A 13 2.67 -6.82 -13.18
N ILE A 14 1.53 -7.36 -12.69
CA ILE A 14 1.29 -7.74 -11.30
C ILE A 14 0.50 -9.07 -11.29
N TYR A 15 1.20 -10.19 -11.47
CA TYR A 15 0.74 -11.50 -10.97
C TYR A 15 1.58 -11.71 -9.69
N ASP A 16 1.05 -11.77 -8.47
CA ASP A 16 0.28 -12.89 -7.94
C ASP A 16 -0.31 -12.49 -6.56
N LEU A 17 -1.19 -11.48 -6.54
CA LEU A 17 -2.24 -11.41 -5.52
C LEU A 17 -3.46 -11.95 -6.24
N ASP A 18 -4.24 -12.83 -5.61
CA ASP A 18 -5.58 -13.22 -6.05
C ASP A 18 -6.49 -11.98 -6.18
N LEU A 19 -6.21 -11.17 -7.19
CA LEU A 19 -7.16 -10.25 -7.79
C LEU A 19 -8.15 -11.18 -8.45
N GLU A 20 -9.21 -11.42 -7.69
CA GLU A 20 -10.41 -12.05 -8.14
C GLU A 20 -10.71 -11.69 -9.59
N ASP A 21 -10.98 -12.71 -10.39
CA ASP A 21 -11.37 -12.54 -11.78
C ASP A 21 -12.54 -11.55 -11.90
N ASP A 22 -12.66 -10.89 -13.06
CA ASP A 22 -13.69 -9.87 -13.29
C ASP A 22 -15.11 -10.33 -12.89
N GLU A 23 -15.42 -11.62 -13.04
CA GLU A 23 -16.72 -12.16 -12.65
C GLU A 23 -16.85 -12.36 -11.14
N GLY A 24 -15.77 -12.73 -10.45
CA GLY A 24 -15.74 -12.66 -9.01
C GLY A 24 -15.90 -11.22 -8.52
N PHE A 25 -15.15 -10.25 -9.06
CA PHE A 25 -15.22 -8.85 -8.59
C PHE A 25 -16.63 -8.30 -8.74
N LYS A 26 -17.26 -8.60 -9.89
CA LYS A 26 -18.67 -8.30 -10.12
C LYS A 26 -19.59 -8.99 -9.11
N ARG A 27 -19.34 -10.25 -8.79
CA ARG A 27 -20.14 -11.04 -7.85
C ARG A 27 -20.03 -10.52 -6.42
N ARG A 28 -18.82 -10.17 -5.96
CA ARG A 28 -18.61 -9.56 -4.63
C ARG A 28 -19.18 -8.15 -4.55
N LEU A 29 -18.97 -7.33 -5.57
CA LEU A 29 -19.57 -5.99 -5.60
C LEU A 29 -21.11 -6.06 -5.58
N ARG A 30 -21.72 -6.98 -6.35
CA ARG A 30 -23.17 -7.25 -6.27
C ARG A 30 -23.58 -7.84 -4.92
N SER A 31 -22.75 -8.67 -4.29
CA SER A 31 -23.02 -9.23 -2.96
C SER A 31 -23.01 -8.15 -1.88
N TRP A 32 -22.09 -7.18 -1.95
CA TRP A 32 -21.97 -6.11 -0.96
C TRP A 32 -22.99 -5.01 -1.16
N CYS A 33 -23.31 -4.69 -2.41
CA CYS A 33 -24.17 -3.56 -2.76
C CYS A 33 -25.58 -3.98 -3.16
N GLY A 34 -25.89 -5.27 -3.27
CA GLY A 34 -27.22 -5.77 -3.63
C GLY A 34 -27.77 -5.14 -4.91
N LEU A 35 -29.07 -4.80 -4.91
CA LEU A 35 -29.75 -4.10 -6.01
C LEU A 35 -29.36 -2.61 -6.12
N PHE A 36 -28.47 -2.11 -5.25
CA PHE A 36 -28.05 -0.71 -5.26
C PHE A 36 -26.97 -0.44 -6.30
N VAL A 37 -26.33 -1.48 -6.85
CA VAL A 37 -25.28 -1.35 -7.86
C VAL A 37 -25.51 -2.31 -9.03
N SER A 38 -25.41 -1.80 -10.26
CA SER A 38 -25.35 -2.60 -11.49
C SER A 38 -23.98 -2.45 -12.15
N ILE A 39 -23.54 -3.47 -12.88
CA ILE A 39 -22.26 -3.46 -13.59
C ILE A 39 -22.51 -3.84 -15.03
N HIS A 40 -22.19 -2.94 -15.95
CA HIS A 40 -22.41 -3.14 -17.38
C HIS A 40 -21.22 -2.57 -18.17
N GLN A 41 -20.62 -3.39 -19.03
CA GLN A 41 -19.47 -3.03 -19.88
C GLN A 41 -18.33 -2.32 -19.11
N GLY A 42 -17.94 -2.89 -17.95
CA GLY A 42 -16.86 -2.35 -17.12
C GLY A 42 -17.22 -1.12 -16.28
N SER A 43 -18.46 -0.62 -16.37
CA SER A 43 -18.93 0.54 -15.61
C SER A 43 -19.86 0.15 -14.46
N ILE A 44 -19.74 0.84 -13.32
CA ILE A 44 -20.51 0.63 -12.09
C ILE A 44 -21.62 1.69 -12.00
N TYR A 45 -22.85 1.27 -11.74
CA TYR A 45 -24.06 2.10 -11.75
C TYR A 45 -24.73 2.05 -10.39
N PHE A 46 -24.91 3.20 -9.72
CA PHE A 46 -25.64 3.26 -8.46
C PHE A 46 -27.15 3.49 -8.73
N LEU A 47 -27.97 2.54 -8.29
CA LEU A 47 -29.40 2.50 -8.55
C LEU A 47 -30.24 3.21 -7.48
N HIS A 48 -29.64 3.61 -6.36
CA HIS A 48 -30.38 4.16 -5.21
C HIS A 48 -29.82 5.47 -4.69
N GLN A 49 -30.73 6.41 -4.44
CA GLN A 49 -30.47 7.80 -4.09
C GLN A 49 -29.65 7.92 -2.79
N THR A 50 -29.94 7.14 -1.75
CA THR A 50 -29.18 7.21 -0.49
C THR A 50 -27.76 6.67 -0.62
N ALA A 51 -27.48 5.71 -1.51
CA ALA A 51 -26.11 5.25 -1.76
C ALA A 51 -25.30 6.32 -2.49
N ARG A 52 -25.96 7.05 -3.41
CA ARG A 52 -25.41 8.23 -4.08
C ARG A 52 -25.13 9.36 -3.09
N GLU A 53 -26.09 9.70 -2.24
CA GLU A 53 -25.95 10.76 -1.24
C GLU A 53 -24.89 10.43 -0.20
N PHE A 54 -24.87 9.21 0.33
CA PHE A 54 -23.86 8.76 1.30
C PHE A 54 -22.43 8.83 0.76
N LEU A 55 -22.22 8.50 -0.52
CA LEU A 55 -20.90 8.56 -1.16
C LEU A 55 -20.50 9.97 -1.63
N LEU A 56 -21.45 10.92 -1.67
CA LEU A 56 -21.27 12.26 -2.24
C LEU A 56 -21.64 13.40 -1.26
N ALA A 57 -21.83 13.08 0.03
CA ALA A 57 -22.52 13.94 1.00
C ALA A 57 -21.83 15.27 1.32
N ASP A 58 -20.53 15.42 1.06
CA ASP A 58 -19.74 16.57 1.56
C ASP A 58 -19.54 17.74 0.58
N LEU A 59 -20.46 17.95 -0.36
CA LEU A 59 -20.43 19.14 -1.23
C LEU A 59 -21.78 19.89 -1.18
N ALA A 60 -21.94 20.73 -0.15
CA ALA A 60 -23.18 21.45 0.13
C ALA A 60 -23.54 22.55 -0.91
N SER A 61 -24.54 22.25 -1.76
CA SER A 61 -25.74 23.00 -2.26
C SER A 61 -25.75 24.54 -2.56
N PRO A 62 -26.80 25.08 -3.24
CA PRO A 62 -27.53 24.68 -4.47
C PRO A 62 -27.51 25.84 -5.52
N THR A 63 -27.92 25.71 -6.79
CA THR A 63 -29.29 26.03 -7.28
C THR A 63 -29.27 26.10 -8.81
N THR A 64 -30.45 25.87 -9.41
CA THR A 64 -30.91 26.09 -10.79
C THR A 64 -30.93 24.86 -11.71
N VAL A 65 -32.17 24.43 -11.96
CA VAL A 65 -32.58 23.35 -12.84
C VAL A 65 -32.33 23.78 -14.29
N SER A 66 -31.35 23.16 -14.94
CA SER A 66 -31.23 23.13 -16.40
C SER A 66 -31.78 21.79 -16.90
N SER A 67 -32.59 21.84 -17.95
CA SER A 67 -33.27 20.69 -18.57
C SER A 67 -32.38 19.85 -19.50
N GLU A 68 -31.06 19.99 -19.38
CA GLU A 68 -30.09 19.10 -20.01
C GLU A 68 -29.33 18.34 -18.90
N LEU A 69 -29.41 17.02 -18.91
CA LEU A 69 -28.75 16.16 -17.92
C LEU A 69 -27.25 16.10 -18.19
N HIS A 70 -26.51 17.04 -17.62
CA HIS A 70 -25.04 17.03 -17.60
C HIS A 70 -24.56 16.31 -16.34
N TRP A 71 -23.74 15.27 -16.48
CA TRP A 71 -23.09 14.60 -15.35
C TRP A 71 -21.96 15.48 -14.83
N HIS A 72 -22.08 15.98 -13.61
CA HIS A 72 -21.14 17.00 -13.13
C HIS A 72 -19.76 16.46 -12.71
N HIS A 73 -19.61 15.25 -12.14
CA HIS A 73 -18.34 14.89 -11.47
C HIS A 73 -17.93 13.41 -11.60
N SER A 74 -16.91 13.13 -12.41
CA SER A 74 -16.09 11.91 -12.32
C SER A 74 -14.81 12.23 -11.54
N ILE A 75 -14.37 11.32 -10.66
CA ILE A 75 -13.10 11.47 -9.96
C ILE A 75 -12.01 10.65 -10.66
N THR A 76 -10.79 11.17 -10.66
CA THR A 76 -9.66 10.45 -11.24
C THR A 76 -9.30 9.22 -10.39
N THR A 77 -8.69 8.21 -10.99
CA THR A 77 -8.16 7.03 -10.26
C THR A 77 -7.22 7.44 -9.13
N ARG A 78 -6.43 8.49 -9.32
CA ARG A 78 -5.57 9.07 -8.28
C ARG A 78 -6.40 9.58 -7.10
N HIS A 79 -7.47 10.31 -7.37
CA HIS A 79 -8.35 10.85 -6.34
C HIS A 79 -9.08 9.72 -5.59
N ALA A 80 -9.56 8.68 -6.29
CA ALA A 80 -10.13 7.51 -5.63
C ALA A 80 -9.13 6.80 -4.70
N HIS A 81 -7.87 6.68 -5.11
CA HIS A 81 -6.82 6.17 -4.24
C HIS A 81 -6.49 7.09 -3.06
N ALA A 82 -6.61 8.40 -3.22
CA ALA A 82 -6.45 9.34 -2.11
C ALA A 82 -7.55 9.13 -1.05
N VAL A 83 -8.81 9.06 -1.46
CA VAL A 83 -9.95 8.81 -0.55
C VAL A 83 -9.79 7.47 0.18
N LEU A 84 -9.47 6.39 -0.55
CA LEU A 84 -9.27 5.08 0.08
C LEU A 84 -8.05 5.05 1.00
N ALA A 85 -6.96 5.74 0.64
CA ALA A 85 -5.80 5.86 1.52
C ALA A 85 -6.16 6.59 2.81
N GLU A 86 -6.90 7.70 2.72
CA GLU A 86 -7.35 8.47 3.88
C GLU A 86 -8.21 7.64 4.81
N LEU A 87 -9.25 6.97 4.27
CA LEU A 87 -10.14 6.12 5.05
C LEU A 87 -9.38 4.99 5.77
N CYS A 88 -8.52 4.27 5.04
CA CYS A 88 -7.73 3.18 5.64
C CYS A 88 -6.75 3.71 6.68
N VAL A 89 -6.01 4.78 6.39
CA VAL A 89 -5.00 5.34 7.31
C VAL A 89 -5.65 5.89 8.57
N LEU A 90 -6.76 6.60 8.46
CA LEU A 90 -7.50 7.12 9.61
C LEU A 90 -8.08 5.98 10.47
N TYR A 91 -8.66 4.96 9.83
CA TYR A 91 -9.19 3.79 10.52
C TYR A 91 -8.10 3.02 11.27
N LEU A 92 -6.95 2.80 10.65
CA LEU A 92 -5.82 2.13 11.30
C LEU A 92 -5.25 2.98 12.45
N ASN A 93 -5.20 4.31 12.30
CA ASN A 93 -4.78 5.20 13.38
C ASN A 93 -5.75 5.21 14.57
N PHE A 94 -7.05 5.05 14.33
CA PHE A 94 -8.05 4.95 15.40
C PHE A 94 -7.74 3.80 16.39
N LEU A 95 -7.14 2.72 15.90
CA LEU A 95 -6.70 1.58 16.74
C LEU A 95 -5.62 1.96 17.77
N ASN A 96 -4.86 3.03 17.53
CA ASN A 96 -3.88 3.49 18.52
C ASN A 96 -4.54 3.99 19.80
N SER A 97 -5.75 4.56 19.68
CA SER A 97 -6.48 5.17 20.79
C SER A 97 -7.54 4.23 21.41
N ASN A 98 -8.00 3.18 20.71
CA ASN A 98 -9.08 2.33 21.19
C ASN A 98 -8.60 0.92 21.60
N VAL A 99 -8.68 0.62 22.90
CA VAL A 99 -8.23 -0.65 23.51
C VAL A 99 -9.21 -1.82 23.27
N SER A 100 -10.49 -1.53 23.02
CA SER A 100 -11.57 -2.54 23.05
C SER A 100 -11.62 -3.48 21.85
N LEU A 101 -11.03 -3.13 20.70
CA LEU A 101 -10.98 -4.01 19.51
C LEU A 101 -9.92 -5.12 19.64
N LEU A 102 -9.03 -5.02 20.65
CA LEU A 102 -7.85 -5.88 20.78
C LEU A 102 -8.07 -7.04 21.75
N THR A 103 -8.92 -6.88 22.76
CA THR A 103 -9.24 -7.93 23.74
C THR A 103 -9.88 -9.16 23.09
N ASP A 104 -10.56 -9.00 21.95
CA ASP A 104 -11.18 -10.10 21.19
C ASP A 104 -10.17 -10.88 20.31
N MET A 105 -8.91 -10.43 20.22
CA MET A 105 -7.89 -11.01 19.32
C MET A 105 -6.87 -11.90 20.05
N ASP A 106 -6.88 -11.92 21.39
CA ASP A 106 -5.99 -12.73 22.25
C ASP A 106 -6.60 -14.07 22.65
N GLU A 107 -7.87 -14.36 22.32
CA GLU A 107 -8.42 -15.69 22.52
C GLU A 107 -7.79 -16.67 21.51
N GLU A 108 -6.91 -17.52 22.03
CA GLU A 108 -6.45 -18.77 21.43
C GLU A 108 -7.66 -19.70 21.19
N ALA A 109 -8.48 -19.37 20.19
CA ALA A 109 -9.52 -20.24 19.69
C ALA A 109 -9.47 -20.17 18.16
N GLY A 110 -9.10 -21.29 17.55
CA GLY A 110 -9.35 -21.52 16.13
C GLY A 110 -10.81 -21.18 15.82
N HIS A 111 -11.01 -20.49 14.69
CA HIS A 111 -12.29 -19.91 14.21
C HIS A 111 -12.58 -18.46 14.63
N SER A 112 -11.72 -17.54 14.20
CA SER A 112 -12.09 -16.14 13.98
C SER A 112 -11.72 -15.76 12.54
N VAL A 113 -12.53 -16.24 11.60
CA VAL A 113 -12.55 -15.74 10.22
C VAL A 113 -13.79 -14.84 10.18
N ASP A 114 -13.63 -13.56 9.80
CA ASP A 114 -14.69 -12.54 9.57
C ASP A 114 -15.09 -11.53 10.66
N ARG A 115 -14.36 -11.32 11.77
CA ARG A 115 -14.79 -10.25 12.70
C ARG A 115 -14.57 -8.81 12.22
N HIS A 116 -13.64 -8.52 11.30
CA HIS A 116 -13.38 -7.15 10.86
C HIS A 116 -12.94 -7.01 9.37
N PRO A 117 -13.86 -7.12 8.40
CA PRO A 117 -13.53 -7.05 6.96
C PRO A 117 -12.82 -5.75 6.55
N PHE A 118 -13.22 -4.61 7.12
CA PHE A 118 -12.59 -3.33 6.80
C PHE A 118 -11.20 -3.18 7.44
N LEU A 119 -10.96 -3.79 8.60
CA LEU A 119 -9.63 -3.86 9.20
C LEU A 119 -8.69 -4.70 8.36
N ASP A 120 -9.16 -5.88 7.94
CA ASP A 120 -8.39 -6.77 7.07
C ASP A 120 -8.05 -6.09 5.74
N TYR A 121 -9.05 -5.48 5.10
CA TYR A 121 -8.87 -4.66 3.90
C TYR A 121 -7.84 -3.54 4.14
N SER A 122 -8.05 -2.72 5.17
CA SER A 122 -7.21 -1.57 5.46
C SER A 122 -5.77 -1.99 5.72
N ALA A 123 -5.55 -2.98 6.58
CA ALA A 123 -4.22 -3.51 6.89
C ALA A 123 -3.49 -4.04 5.65
N LYS A 124 -4.22 -4.66 4.72
CA LYS A 124 -3.64 -5.24 3.50
C LYS A 124 -3.31 -4.20 2.42
N ILE A 125 -4.16 -3.21 2.22
CA ILE A 125 -4.13 -2.43 0.98
C ILE A 125 -3.84 -0.94 1.14
N TRP A 126 -3.89 -0.38 2.36
CA TRP A 126 -3.70 1.05 2.59
C TRP A 126 -2.41 1.57 1.93
N GLY A 127 -1.31 0.81 2.03
CA GLY A 127 -0.02 1.21 1.49
C GLY A 127 -0.01 1.31 -0.04
N ALA A 128 -0.80 0.48 -0.73
CA ALA A 128 -0.94 0.57 -2.18
C ALA A 128 -1.75 1.79 -2.60
N HIS A 129 -2.84 2.09 -1.89
CA HIS A 129 -3.63 3.30 -2.10
C HIS A 129 -2.81 4.56 -1.86
N PHE A 130 -2.10 4.61 -0.72
CA PHE A 130 -1.25 5.75 -0.35
C PHE A 130 -0.20 6.05 -1.43
N ARG A 131 0.47 5.01 -1.94
CA ARG A 131 1.45 5.16 -3.02
C ARG A 131 0.82 5.68 -4.31
N LYS A 132 -0.32 5.13 -4.74
CA LYS A 132 -0.99 5.53 -5.98
C LYS A 132 -1.66 6.90 -5.90
N ALA A 133 -2.06 7.34 -4.70
CA ALA A 133 -2.56 8.68 -4.45
C ALA A 133 -1.50 9.75 -4.76
N SER A 134 -0.21 9.41 -4.63
CA SER A 134 0.91 10.32 -4.92
C SER A 134 0.77 11.66 -4.20
N PHE A 135 0.50 11.61 -2.89
CA PHE A 135 0.35 12.80 -2.06
C PHE A 135 1.58 13.71 -2.15
N ILE A 136 1.32 15.02 -2.12
CA ILE A 136 2.36 16.06 -2.02
C ILE A 136 2.95 16.08 -0.60
N ASP A 137 4.19 16.55 -0.48
CA ASP A 137 5.03 16.40 0.72
C ASP A 137 4.40 16.98 2.02
N ASP A 138 3.48 17.95 1.94
CA ASP A 138 2.88 18.63 3.10
C ASP A 138 1.48 18.10 3.51
N ALA A 139 0.99 17.03 2.86
CA ALA A 139 -0.33 16.50 3.17
C ALA A 139 -0.40 15.91 4.59
N THR A 140 -1.38 16.34 5.40
CA THR A 140 -1.56 15.90 6.80
C THR A 140 -1.65 14.37 6.94
N ILE A 141 -2.17 13.69 5.92
CA ILE A 141 -2.27 12.24 5.87
C ILE A 141 -0.91 11.52 6.00
N ILE A 142 0.19 12.18 5.61
CA ILE A 142 1.56 11.64 5.74
C ILE A 142 1.93 11.43 7.21
N LEU A 143 1.53 12.33 8.11
CA LEU A 143 1.81 12.19 9.54
C LEU A 143 1.06 10.99 10.14
N PHE A 144 -0.16 10.75 9.68
CA PHE A 144 -0.93 9.57 10.09
C PHE A 144 -0.37 8.28 9.50
N ALA A 145 0.07 8.29 8.24
CA ALA A 145 0.72 7.15 7.62
C ALA A 145 2.06 6.81 8.30
N LEU A 146 2.84 7.83 8.69
CA LEU A 146 4.07 7.67 9.45
C LEU A 146 3.82 6.93 10.78
N ARG A 147 2.74 7.26 11.49
CA ARG A 147 2.36 6.56 12.75
C ARG A 147 2.01 5.09 12.53
N ILE A 148 1.51 4.71 11.34
CA ILE A 148 1.28 3.29 11.02
C ILE A 148 2.61 2.57 10.79
N CYS A 149 3.63 3.28 10.27
CA CYS A 149 4.96 2.73 10.08
C CYS A 149 5.76 2.61 11.38
N ASP A 150 5.44 3.39 12.41
CA ASP A 150 6.08 3.35 13.73
C ASP A 150 5.94 1.98 14.38
N SER A 151 7.07 1.27 14.46
CA SER A 151 7.17 -0.06 15.06
C SER A 151 6.72 -0.14 16.53
N GLY A 152 6.67 0.98 17.25
CA GLY A 152 6.14 1.09 18.60
C GLY A 152 4.61 1.29 18.68
N SER A 153 3.94 1.55 17.54
CA SER A 153 2.51 1.83 17.50
C SER A 153 1.64 0.56 17.54
N LYS A 154 0.41 0.67 18.04
CA LYS A 154 -0.56 -0.44 17.99
C LYS A 154 -1.02 -0.71 16.56
N SER A 155 -1.21 0.35 15.77
CA SER A 155 -1.55 0.28 14.35
C SER A 155 -0.54 -0.54 13.58
N TYR A 156 0.75 -0.36 13.86
CA TYR A 156 1.81 -1.18 13.29
C TYR A 156 1.62 -2.64 13.68
N SER A 157 1.51 -2.95 14.97
CA SER A 157 1.35 -4.35 15.43
C SER A 157 0.16 -5.06 14.76
N VAL A 158 -0.99 -4.40 14.66
CA VAL A 158 -2.20 -4.96 14.03
C VAL A 158 -2.04 -5.11 12.52
N CYS A 159 -1.62 -4.05 11.83
CA CYS A 159 -1.38 -4.10 10.39
C CYS A 159 -0.36 -5.19 10.07
N PHE A 160 0.68 -5.27 10.89
CA PHE A 160 1.79 -6.18 10.70
C PHE A 160 1.32 -7.62 10.87
N ARG A 161 0.62 -7.91 11.96
CA ARG A 161 0.10 -9.25 12.23
C ARG A 161 -0.81 -9.75 11.11
N ILE A 162 -1.69 -8.90 10.58
CA ILE A 162 -2.62 -9.27 9.50
C ILE A 162 -1.87 -9.41 8.17
N TYR A 163 -1.12 -8.39 7.77
CA TYR A 163 -0.43 -8.33 6.48
C TYR A 163 0.55 -9.51 6.32
N TRP A 164 1.42 -9.72 7.30
CA TRP A 164 2.47 -10.71 7.20
C TRP A 164 1.95 -12.16 7.32
N LYS A 165 0.87 -12.38 8.09
CA LYS A 165 0.15 -13.66 8.08
C LYS A 165 -0.34 -14.00 6.68
N THR A 166 -0.82 -13.01 5.92
CA THR A 166 -1.29 -13.24 4.56
C THR A 166 -0.19 -13.35 3.52
N THR A 167 0.98 -12.73 3.72
CA THR A 167 2.13 -12.87 2.79
C THR A 167 3.09 -14.01 3.16
N GLY A 168 2.75 -14.84 4.16
CA GLY A 168 3.58 -15.97 4.59
C GLY A 168 4.90 -15.58 5.27
N MET A 169 5.06 -14.33 5.70
CA MET A 169 6.27 -13.90 6.40
C MET A 169 6.03 -13.97 7.91
N SER A 170 6.89 -14.69 8.65
CA SER A 170 6.92 -14.64 10.12
C SER A 170 7.27 -13.24 10.66
N THR A 171 6.67 -12.89 11.82
CA THR A 171 6.90 -11.67 12.58
C THR A 171 8.36 -11.51 13.00
N THR A 172 8.96 -10.38 12.63
CA THR A 172 10.39 -10.12 12.86
C THR A 172 10.57 -9.16 14.03
N LYS A 173 11.48 -9.48 14.96
CA LYS A 173 11.75 -8.68 16.16
C LYS A 173 12.39 -7.31 15.86
N TYR A 174 12.97 -7.14 14.67
CA TYR A 174 13.57 -5.87 14.25
C TYR A 174 13.27 -5.61 12.78
N PHE A 175 12.31 -4.72 12.50
CA PHE A 175 11.98 -4.22 11.18
C PHE A 175 11.67 -2.73 11.33
N THR A 176 12.49 -1.87 10.75
CA THR A 176 12.44 -0.44 11.02
C THR A 176 11.36 0.25 10.19
N ASP A 177 10.90 1.41 10.64
CA ASP A 177 9.96 2.27 9.92
C ASP A 177 10.47 2.57 8.49
N LEU A 178 11.79 2.76 8.34
CA LEU A 178 12.45 3.02 7.07
C LEU A 178 12.39 1.81 6.13
N MET A 179 12.58 0.59 6.65
CA MET A 179 12.39 -0.64 5.86
C MET A 179 10.94 -0.77 5.39
N LEU A 180 9.97 -0.42 6.25
CA LEU A 180 8.55 -0.53 5.92
C LEU A 180 8.12 0.46 4.84
N ALA A 181 8.50 1.73 5.00
CA ALA A 181 8.26 2.75 3.98
C ALA A 181 8.96 2.39 2.66
N SER A 182 10.15 1.78 2.73
CA SER A 182 10.90 1.32 1.55
C SER A 182 10.23 0.13 0.87
N TYR A 183 9.74 -0.84 1.64
CA TYR A 183 9.00 -2.00 1.17
C TYR A 183 7.70 -1.60 0.46
N TYR A 184 6.97 -0.61 0.99
CA TYR A 184 5.73 -0.13 0.39
C TYR A 184 5.94 0.94 -0.71
N GLY A 185 7.14 1.46 -0.89
CA GLY A 185 7.41 2.49 -1.90
C GLY A 185 6.85 3.87 -1.53
N HIS A 186 6.77 4.18 -0.23
CA HIS A 186 6.22 5.44 0.27
C HIS A 186 7.27 6.54 0.27
N ARG A 187 7.55 7.11 -0.91
CA ARG A 187 8.65 8.07 -1.12
C ARG A 187 8.69 9.21 -0.12
N VAL A 188 7.55 9.82 0.16
CA VAL A 188 7.46 10.95 1.08
C VAL A 188 7.77 10.52 2.52
N ILE A 189 7.34 9.33 2.93
CA ILE A 189 7.64 8.78 4.27
C ILE A 189 9.12 8.43 4.38
N VAL A 190 9.72 7.80 3.35
CA VAL A 190 11.16 7.51 3.34
C VAL A 190 11.96 8.81 3.47
N LYS A 191 11.63 9.83 2.67
CA LYS A 191 12.29 11.15 2.74
C LYS A 191 12.24 11.74 4.15
N LEU A 192 11.05 11.77 4.76
CA LEU A 192 10.85 12.30 6.11
C LEU A 192 11.61 11.49 7.19
N LEU A 193 11.68 10.17 7.06
CA LEU A 193 12.42 9.32 7.99
C LEU A 193 13.93 9.56 7.90
N LEU A 194 14.47 9.74 6.69
CA LEU A 194 15.88 10.07 6.48
C LEU A 194 16.22 11.45 7.04
N GLU A 195 15.36 12.45 6.83
CA GLU A 195 15.50 13.79 7.44
C GLU A 195 15.50 13.74 8.98
N LYS A 196 14.80 12.77 9.57
CA LYS A 196 14.79 12.50 11.02
C LYS A 196 15.96 11.64 11.52
N GLY A 197 16.90 11.28 10.64
CA GLY A 197 18.09 10.50 11.01
C GLY A 197 17.83 9.00 11.20
N ALA A 198 16.84 8.43 10.51
CA ALA A 198 16.63 6.98 10.53
C ALA A 198 17.89 6.22 10.08
N GLU A 199 18.20 5.10 10.75
CA GLU A 199 19.38 4.29 10.43
C GLU A 199 19.24 3.58 9.08
N ILE A 200 20.02 4.05 8.10
CA ILE A 200 19.86 3.69 6.69
C ILE A 200 20.37 2.28 6.33
N GLU A 201 21.37 1.79 7.08
CA GLU A 201 21.95 0.45 6.92
C GLU A 201 21.43 -0.55 7.95
N ALA A 202 20.35 -0.22 8.68
CA ALA A 202 19.70 -1.16 9.59
C ALA A 202 19.34 -2.45 8.83
N LYS A 203 19.45 -3.60 9.50
CA LYS A 203 19.15 -4.91 8.93
C LYS A 203 18.03 -5.61 9.67
N ASP A 204 17.08 -6.17 8.92
CA ASP A 204 15.97 -6.88 9.55
C ASP A 204 16.43 -8.18 10.23
N SER A 205 15.77 -8.56 11.31
CA SER A 205 16.21 -9.70 12.13
C SER A 205 15.95 -11.07 11.51
N LYS A 206 15.31 -11.18 10.35
CA LYS A 206 14.92 -12.46 9.75
C LYS A 206 15.75 -12.78 8.51
N HIS A 207 15.84 -11.83 7.60
CA HIS A 207 16.54 -11.96 6.33
C HIS A 207 17.88 -11.23 6.34
N GLY A 208 18.07 -10.25 7.24
CA GLY A 208 19.27 -9.42 7.27
C GLY A 208 19.31 -8.38 6.14
N ARG A 209 18.14 -7.98 5.62
CA ARG A 209 18.02 -7.05 4.50
C ARG A 209 17.95 -5.62 4.99
N THR A 210 18.54 -4.73 4.20
CA THR A 210 18.50 -3.27 4.39
C THR A 210 17.26 -2.65 3.74
N PRO A 211 16.89 -1.40 4.07
CA PRO A 211 15.89 -0.64 3.32
C PRO A 211 16.12 -0.65 1.80
N LEU A 212 17.38 -0.54 1.36
CA LEU A 212 17.75 -0.60 -0.07
C LEU A 212 17.40 -1.96 -0.69
N SER A 213 17.71 -3.07 0.00
CA SER A 213 17.35 -4.41 -0.46
C SER A 213 15.83 -4.58 -0.60
N TRP A 214 15.05 -4.11 0.39
CA TRP A 214 13.58 -4.14 0.32
C TRP A 214 13.02 -3.30 -0.82
N ALA A 215 13.52 -2.08 -1.02
CA ALA A 215 13.09 -1.21 -2.13
C ALA A 215 13.42 -1.82 -3.49
N ALA A 216 14.61 -2.41 -3.62
CA ALA A 216 15.11 -2.98 -4.86
C ALA A 216 14.27 -4.18 -5.32
N GLU A 217 14.01 -5.13 -4.42
CA GLU A 217 13.19 -6.33 -4.74
C GLU A 217 11.75 -5.95 -5.13
N ASN A 218 11.22 -4.88 -4.54
CA ASN A 218 9.84 -4.43 -4.74
C ASN A 218 9.65 -3.40 -5.86
N ARG A 219 10.66 -3.16 -6.73
CA ARG A 219 10.58 -2.27 -7.91
C ARG A 219 10.42 -0.78 -7.55
N HIS A 220 10.75 -0.36 -6.33
CA HIS A 220 10.52 1.03 -5.90
C HIS A 220 11.67 1.94 -6.30
N GLU A 221 11.82 2.18 -7.60
CA GLU A 221 12.93 2.94 -8.20
C GLU A 221 13.15 4.31 -7.54
N ALA A 222 12.08 5.05 -7.26
CA ALA A 222 12.19 6.36 -6.61
C ALA A 222 12.79 6.28 -5.20
N ILE A 223 12.53 5.18 -4.48
CA ILE A 223 13.14 4.93 -3.17
C ILE A 223 14.59 4.52 -3.32
N VAL A 224 14.89 3.64 -4.28
CA VAL A 224 16.27 3.22 -4.57
C VAL A 224 17.14 4.43 -4.92
N LYS A 225 16.66 5.34 -5.77
CA LYS A 225 17.34 6.62 -6.07
C LYS A 225 17.57 7.46 -4.82
N LEU A 226 16.55 7.60 -3.98
CA LEU A 226 16.62 8.40 -2.76
C LEU A 226 17.63 7.84 -1.74
N LEU A 227 17.59 6.52 -1.51
CA LEU A 227 18.51 5.85 -0.60
C LEU A 227 19.95 5.97 -1.13
N LEU A 228 20.21 5.65 -2.40
CA LEU A 228 21.55 5.73 -3.00
C LEU A 228 22.10 7.16 -3.12
N ALA A 229 21.26 8.18 -2.94
CA ALA A 229 21.69 9.58 -2.85
C ALA A 229 22.04 10.02 -1.42
N THR A 230 21.75 9.18 -0.42
CA THR A 230 22.04 9.46 0.99
C THR A 230 23.44 8.94 1.35
N GLU A 231 24.19 9.73 2.12
CA GLU A 231 25.52 9.34 2.59
C GLU A 231 25.46 8.09 3.49
N GLY A 232 26.49 7.23 3.40
CA GLY A 232 26.62 6.04 4.23
C GLY A 232 25.90 4.79 3.73
N VAL A 233 25.19 4.84 2.58
CA VAL A 233 24.57 3.65 1.98
C VAL A 233 25.61 2.75 1.34
N ASN A 234 25.53 1.46 1.66
CA ASN A 234 26.31 0.42 1.00
C ASN A 234 25.44 -0.29 -0.06
N VAL A 235 25.69 0.04 -1.32
CA VAL A 235 24.97 -0.56 -2.47
C VAL A 235 25.12 -2.08 -2.56
N ASN A 236 26.20 -2.63 -2.00
CA ASN A 236 26.53 -4.06 -1.99
C ASN A 236 26.27 -4.73 -0.63
N SER A 237 25.47 -4.12 0.25
CA SER A 237 25.14 -4.70 1.56
C SER A 237 24.42 -6.03 1.39
N THR A 238 25.03 -7.11 1.89
CA THR A 238 24.48 -8.47 1.73
C THR A 238 23.51 -8.84 2.84
N ASP A 239 22.48 -9.59 2.47
CA ASP A 239 21.60 -10.25 3.42
C ASP A 239 22.23 -11.53 4.02
N ARG A 240 21.49 -12.29 4.84
CA ARG A 240 21.99 -13.52 5.49
C ARG A 240 22.37 -14.63 4.52
N ASN A 241 21.79 -14.63 3.33
CA ASN A 241 22.10 -15.58 2.27
C ASN A 241 23.27 -15.08 1.39
N GLY A 242 23.86 -13.93 1.71
CA GLY A 242 24.89 -13.31 0.88
C GLY A 242 24.33 -12.56 -0.34
N GLN A 243 23.01 -12.33 -0.40
CA GLN A 243 22.37 -11.69 -1.55
C GLN A 243 22.43 -10.17 -1.43
N THR A 244 22.83 -9.48 -2.49
CA THR A 244 22.85 -8.01 -2.58
C THR A 244 21.49 -7.46 -3.05
N PRO A 245 21.25 -6.14 -2.92
CA PRO A 245 20.08 -5.50 -3.53
C PRO A 245 19.97 -5.78 -5.04
N LEU A 246 21.11 -5.83 -5.74
CA LEU A 246 21.16 -6.16 -7.17
C LEU A 246 20.67 -7.59 -7.43
N TRP A 247 21.13 -8.56 -6.64
CA TRP A 247 20.68 -9.95 -6.75
C TRP A 247 19.16 -10.07 -6.58
N GLY A 248 18.60 -9.41 -5.55
CA GLY A 248 17.16 -9.39 -5.33
C GLY A 248 16.37 -8.75 -6.49
N ALA A 249 16.90 -7.65 -7.05
CA ALA A 249 16.29 -6.99 -8.21
C ALA A 249 16.31 -7.89 -9.47
N ILE A 250 17.41 -8.60 -9.72
CA ILE A 250 17.53 -9.57 -10.83
C ILE A 250 16.55 -10.73 -10.64
N GLY A 251 16.55 -11.36 -9.46
CA GLY A 251 15.69 -12.52 -9.16
C GLY A 251 14.19 -12.23 -9.27
N LYS A 252 13.78 -10.96 -9.21
CA LYS A 252 12.38 -10.51 -9.41
C LYS A 252 12.13 -9.81 -10.75
N GLY A 253 13.11 -9.78 -11.66
CA GLY A 253 12.98 -9.14 -12.97
C GLY A 253 12.75 -7.63 -12.91
N ARG A 254 13.37 -6.92 -11.95
CA ARG A 254 13.19 -5.46 -11.76
C ARG A 254 14.16 -4.66 -12.62
N GLU A 255 14.02 -4.74 -13.93
CA GLU A 255 15.00 -4.20 -14.90
C GLU A 255 15.42 -2.74 -14.64
N ALA A 256 14.48 -1.82 -14.41
CA ALA A 256 14.80 -0.42 -14.13
C ALA A 256 15.65 -0.25 -12.86
N VAL A 257 15.37 -1.04 -11.82
CA VAL A 257 16.16 -1.05 -10.58
C VAL A 257 17.53 -1.68 -10.80
N VAL A 258 17.61 -2.76 -11.60
CA VAL A 258 18.89 -3.41 -11.94
C VAL A 258 19.83 -2.42 -12.62
N ARG A 259 19.35 -1.72 -13.66
CA ARG A 259 20.13 -0.69 -14.37
C ARG A 259 20.59 0.40 -13.39
N LEU A 260 19.67 0.92 -12.58
CA LEU A 260 19.98 1.94 -11.59
C LEU A 260 21.05 1.51 -10.57
N LEU A 261 20.99 0.27 -10.08
CA LEU A 261 21.97 -0.26 -9.13
C LEU A 261 23.35 -0.40 -9.79
N LEU A 262 23.42 -0.92 -11.02
CA LEU A 262 24.66 -1.01 -11.79
C LEU A 262 25.27 0.37 -12.06
N ASP A 263 24.46 1.35 -12.45
CA ASP A 263 24.88 2.74 -12.65
C ASP A 263 25.42 3.39 -11.36
N LYS A 264 25.02 2.85 -10.21
CA LYS A 264 25.46 3.29 -8.87
C LYS A 264 26.55 2.40 -8.26
N GLY A 265 27.19 1.57 -9.08
CA GLY A 265 28.37 0.79 -8.67
C GLY A 265 28.06 -0.50 -7.93
N ALA A 266 26.86 -1.08 -8.13
CA ALA A 266 26.59 -2.42 -7.63
C ALA A 266 27.46 -3.46 -8.37
N ASP A 267 28.07 -4.37 -7.62
CA ASP A 267 28.94 -5.40 -8.17
C ASP A 267 28.11 -6.53 -8.80
N MET A 268 28.45 -6.96 -10.02
CA MET A 268 27.81 -8.13 -10.65
C MET A 268 28.26 -9.48 -10.05
N GLU A 269 29.38 -9.49 -9.34
CA GLU A 269 30.00 -10.70 -8.79
C GLU A 269 29.47 -11.00 -7.38
N THR A 270 28.34 -11.68 -7.26
CA THR A 270 27.94 -12.31 -5.99
C THR A 270 28.03 -13.82 -6.13
N ARG A 271 29.10 -14.39 -5.58
CA ARG A 271 29.47 -15.80 -5.65
C ARG A 271 28.32 -16.73 -5.25
N ASP A 272 28.04 -17.72 -6.10
CA ASP A 272 27.41 -18.98 -5.70
C ASP A 272 28.19 -19.54 -4.52
N LYS A 273 27.59 -19.58 -3.33
CA LYS A 273 28.10 -20.43 -2.26
C LYS A 273 27.64 -21.85 -2.58
N GLN A 274 28.57 -22.60 -3.18
CA GLN A 274 28.54 -24.04 -3.38
C GLN A 274 28.43 -24.79 -2.04
#